data_AF-A0A0B0VNK1-F1
#
_entry.id   AF-A0A0B0VNK1-F1
#
_cell.length_a   1.000
_cell.length_b   1.000
_cell.length_c   1.000
_cell.angle_alpha   90.00
_cell.angle_beta   90.00
_cell.angle_gamma   90.00
#
_symmetry.space_group_name_H-M   'P 1'
#
loop_
_entity.id
_entity.type
_entity.pdbx_description
1 polymer ?
#
loop_
_entity_poly.entity_id
_entity_poly.type
_entity_poly.pdbx_seq_one_letter_code
_entity_poly.pdbx_strand_id
1 'polypeptide(L)' 'MTETTSQQDDYEGICLEPDSFAVNVYHLLHATQVLHMSSNHETKTLGSEILNFACEYAKSAAEKELAQ' A
#
# COMPACT_ATOMS: atom_id res chain seq x y z
N MET A 1 19.16 -35.56 -0.13
CA MET A 1 19.32 -34.09 -0.03
C MET A 1 18.14 -33.51 -0.79
N THR A 2 17.09 -33.10 -0.08
CA THR A 2 15.86 -32.56 -0.69
C THR A 2 16.04 -31.06 -0.82
N GLU A 3 16.24 -30.58 -2.05
CA GLU A 3 16.28 -29.16 -2.37
C GLU A 3 14.86 -28.58 -2.26
N THR A 4 14.57 -27.90 -1.16
CA THR A 4 13.43 -26.99 -1.07
C THR A 4 13.79 -25.72 -1.83
N THR A 5 13.31 -25.60 -3.08
CA THR A 5 13.28 -24.31 -3.79
C THR A 5 12.30 -23.40 -3.07
N SER A 6 12.81 -22.62 -2.12
CA SER A 6 12.17 -21.44 -1.59
C SER A 6 12.04 -20.45 -2.74
N GLN A 7 10.92 -20.46 -3.47
CA GLN A 7 10.52 -19.30 -4.25
C GLN A 7 10.28 -18.19 -3.22
N GLN A 8 11.29 -17.35 -3.01
CA GLN A 8 11.05 -16.03 -2.46
C GLN A 8 10.22 -15.33 -3.53
N ASP A 9 8.95 -15.07 -3.25
CA ASP A 9 8.20 -14.09 -4.04
C ASP A 9 8.99 -12.79 -3.91
N ASP A 10 9.68 -12.42 -4.98
CA ASP A 10 10.36 -11.12 -5.09
C ASP A 10 9.26 -10.07 -5.16
N TYR A 11 8.76 -9.70 -4.00
CA TYR A 11 7.78 -8.63 -3.88
C TYR A 11 8.45 -7.31 -4.28
N GLU A 12 8.25 -6.91 -5.54
CA GLU A 12 8.80 -5.68 -6.11
C GLU A 12 8.14 -4.40 -5.56
N GLY A 13 7.21 -4.54 -4.60
CA GLY A 13 6.44 -3.42 -4.07
C GLY A 13 5.14 -3.19 -4.84
N ILE A 14 4.52 -2.04 -4.56
CA ILE A 14 3.31 -1.62 -5.26
C ILE A 14 3.72 -0.83 -6.51
N CYS A 15 3.14 -1.20 -7.66
CA CYS A 15 3.40 -0.51 -8.93
C CYS A 15 3.12 0.99 -8.82
N LEU A 16 4.06 1.83 -9.29
CA LEU A 16 3.98 3.29 -9.26
C LEU A 16 3.61 3.91 -10.61
N GLU A 17 3.29 3.11 -11.62
CA GLU A 17 2.85 3.63 -12.93
C GLU A 17 1.55 4.44 -12.78
N PRO A 18 1.34 5.54 -13.54
CA PRO A 18 0.21 6.45 -13.33
C PRO A 18 -1.17 5.78 -13.27
N ASP A 19 -1.44 4.84 -14.17
CA ASP A 19 -2.72 4.11 -14.23
C ASP A 19 -2.92 3.22 -13.00
N SER A 20 -1.85 2.57 -12.52
CA SER A 20 -1.87 1.75 -11.31
C SER A 20 -1.90 2.60 -10.05
N PHE A 21 -1.21 3.75 -10.05
CA PHE A 21 -1.10 4.66 -8.92
C PHE A 21 -2.46 5.18 -8.46
N ALA A 22 -3.25 5.71 -9.39
CA ALA A 22 -4.58 6.24 -9.08
C ALA A 22 -5.50 5.16 -8.47
N VAL A 23 -5.46 3.94 -9.03
CA VAL A 23 -6.24 2.80 -8.55
C VAL A 23 -5.79 2.35 -7.16
N ASN A 24 -4.48 2.27 -6.92
CA ASN A 24 -3.93 1.84 -5.64
C ASN A 24 -4.22 2.86 -4.53
N VAL A 25 -4.02 4.16 -4.79
CA VAL A 25 -4.39 5.21 -3.83
C VAL A 25 -5.88 5.17 -3.53
N TYR A 26 -6.74 5.03 -4.54
CA TYR A 26 -8.18 4.93 -4.35
C TYR A 26 -8.55 3.77 -3.40
N HIS A 27 -8.04 2.57 -3.65
CA HIS A 27 -8.34 1.40 -2.81
C HIS A 27 -7.82 1.55 -1.38
N LEU A 28 -6.62 2.10 -1.19
CA LEU A 28 -6.06 2.35 0.15
C LEU A 28 -6.90 3.36 0.93
N LEU A 29 -7.28 4.48 0.30
CA LEU A 29 -8.13 5.49 0.93
C LEU A 29 -9.53 4.96 1.24
N HIS A 30 -10.12 4.19 0.34
CA HIS A 30 -11.42 3.57 0.56
C HIS A 30 -11.38 2.55 1.71
N ALA A 31 -10.33 1.73 1.79
CA ALA A 31 -10.12 0.81 2.91
C ALA A 31 -9.99 1.56 4.25
N THR A 32 -9.20 2.64 4.29
CA THR A 32 -9.08 3.51 5.46
C THR A 32 -10.45 4.03 5.91
N GLN A 33 -11.26 4.55 4.99
CA GLN A 33 -12.60 5.07 5.30
C GLN A 33 -13.47 3.99 5.96
N VAL A 34 -13.54 2.80 5.36
CA VAL A 34 -14.34 1.68 5.90
C VAL A 34 -13.85 1.27 7.29
N LEU A 35 -12.53 1.19 7.51
CA LEU A 35 -11.95 0.80 8.79
C LEU A 35 -12.19 1.84 9.89
N HIS A 36 -12.12 3.13 9.55
CA HIS A 36 -12.40 4.22 10.49
C HIS A 36 -13.86 4.30 10.94
N MET A 37 -14.79 3.73 10.17
CA MET A 37 -16.21 3.60 10.55
C MET A 37 -16.46 2.53 11.62
N SER A 38 -15.50 1.63 11.87
CA SER A 38 -15.62 0.60 12.90
C SER A 38 -15.73 1.22 14.29
N SER A 39 -16.46 0.59 15.21
CA SER A 39 -16.43 0.95 16.64
C SER A 39 -15.24 0.33 17.38
N ASN A 40 -14.54 -0.62 16.77
CA ASN A 40 -13.38 -1.29 17.33
C ASN A 40 -12.12 -0.41 17.20
N HIS A 41 -11.41 -0.21 18.32
CA HIS A 41 -10.23 0.64 18.37
C HIS A 41 -9.06 0.12 17.52
N GLU A 42 -8.77 -1.18 17.57
CA GLU A 42 -7.70 -1.81 16.78
C GLU A 42 -7.98 -1.69 15.28
N THR A 43 -9.24 -1.86 14.86
CA THR A 43 -9.66 -1.66 13.47
C THR A 43 -9.45 -0.21 13.02
N LYS A 44 -9.75 0.77 13.87
CA LYS A 44 -9.46 2.18 13.56
C LYS A 44 -7.96 2.44 13.45
N THR A 45 -7.17 1.87 14.36
CA THR A 45 -5.71 1.99 14.33
C THR A 45 -5.13 1.43 13.04
N LEU A 46 -5.59 0.25 12.60
CA LEU A 46 -5.22 -0.32 11.31
C LEU A 46 -5.59 0.62 10.13
N GLY A 47 -6.76 1.25 10.18
CA GLY A 47 -7.13 2.26 9.19
C GLY A 47 -6.16 3.44 9.14
N SER A 48 -5.66 3.90 10.29
CA SER A 48 -4.65 4.96 10.36
C SER A 48 -3.28 4.51 9.84
N GLU A 49 -2.90 3.26 10.07
CA GLU A 49 -1.67 2.68 9.51
C GLU A 49 -1.73 2.59 7.98
N ILE A 50 -2.87 2.17 7.43
CA ILE A 50 -3.11 2.14 5.97
C ILE A 50 -3.10 3.56 5.39
N LEU A 51 -3.65 4.55 6.10
CA LEU A 51 -3.58 5.95 5.68
C LEU A 51 -2.12 6.45 5.61
N ASN A 52 -1.31 6.14 6.63
CA ASN A 52 0.11 6.48 6.62
C ASN A 52 0.84 5.80 5.46
N PHE A 53 0.53 4.53 5.20
CA PHE A 53 1.07 3.81 4.05
C PHE A 53 0.69 4.46 2.72
N ALA A 54 -0.57 4.86 2.54
CA ALA A 54 -1.03 5.56 1.33
C ALA A 54 -0.29 6.89 1.11
N CYS A 55 0.00 7.63 2.19
CA CYS A 55 0.81 8.84 2.15
C CYS A 55 2.24 8.56 1.68
N GLU A 56 2.92 7.57 2.26
CA GLU A 56 4.29 7.21 1.84
C GLU A 56 4.33 6.70 0.40
N TYR A 57 3.35 5.88 0.00
CA TYR A 57 3.19 5.44 -1.38
C TYR A 57 3.03 6.60 -2.36
N ALA A 58 2.22 7.61 -2.02
CA ALA A 58 2.06 8.83 -2.82
C ALA A 58 3.34 9.66 -2.91
N LYS A 59 4.11 9.77 -1.81
CA LYS A 59 5.41 10.43 -1.82
C LYS A 59 6.39 9.71 -2.73
N SER A 60 6.51 8.38 -2.61
CA SER A 60 7.41 7.59 -3.46
C SER A 60 7.05 7.68 -4.94
N ALA A 61 5.75 7.72 -5.28
CA ALA A 61 5.31 7.95 -6.67
C ALA A 61 5.76 9.33 -7.18
N ALA A 62 5.57 10.39 -6.38
CA ALA A 62 5.98 11.75 -6.73
C ALA A 62 7.51 11.89 -6.86
N GLU A 63 8.28 11.28 -5.95
CA GLU A 63 9.74 11.26 -5.99
C GLU A 63 10.26 10.54 -7.24
N LYS A 64 9.63 9.43 -7.63
CA LYS A 64 9.96 8.71 -8.86
C LYS A 64 9.74 9.57 -10.11
N GLU A 65 8.63 10.30 -10.18
CA GLU A 65 8.32 11.19 -11.30
C GLU A 65 9.31 12.36 -11.39
N LEU A 66 9.71 12.95 -10.24
CA LEU A 66 10.69 14.05 -10.20
C LEU A 66 12.12 13.63 -10.56
N ALA A 67 12.44 12.35 -10.45
CA ALA A 67 13.75 11.79 -10.77
C ALA A 67 13.92 11.44 -12.27
N GLN A 68 12.88 11.62 -13.08
CA GLN A 68 12.87 11.42 -14.54
C GLN A 68 13.25 12.70 -15.29
#